data_AF-A0A444ZF86-F1
#
_entry.id   AF-A0A444ZF86-F1
#
_cell.length_a   1.000
_cell.length_b   1.000
_cell.length_c   1.000
_cell.angle_alpha   90.00
_cell.angle_beta   90.00
_cell.angle_gamma   90.00
#
_symmetry.space_group_name_H-M   'P 1'
#
loop_
_entity.id
_entity.type
_entity.pdbx_description
1 polymer ?
#
loop_
_entity_poly.entity_id
_entity_poly.type
_entity_poly.pdbx_seq_one_letter_code
_entity_poly.pdbx_strand_id
1 'polypeptide(L)'
;MKFVYRYIVSDCDSVGVYYDSQHYTRTPEEAAADAIKAGLDLDCGPFLAIHTDAAIRQGLISENDLNLALANLITVQMRLGMFDGEPSAQQYGNLGPRDVCTPAHQELALEAARQGIVLLENKGNALPLSPTRVRTVAVIGPNSDVTVTMIGNYAGVACGYTSPLQGISRYVKTVHQEGCRDVACGGNQLFGAAEIASRRTDATILVMGLDQSIEAETRDRVGLLLPGLQQELVSRVARAARGPVVLVIMSGGPVDVSFAKNDPKITAILWAGYPGQAGGTAIADVIFGRTNPGTLKFFFFSFTKKKENKKKLKSSNKSI
;
A
#
# COMPACT_ATOMS: atom_id res chain seq x y z
N MET A 1 5.45 -36.13 -20.39
CA MET A 1 5.76 -35.30 -19.20
C MET A 1 6.14 -33.92 -19.72
N LYS A 2 5.28 -32.90 -19.57
CA LYS A 2 5.61 -31.55 -20.02
C LYS A 2 6.64 -30.97 -19.04
N PHE A 3 7.90 -30.90 -19.44
CA PHE A 3 8.91 -30.13 -18.69
C PHE A 3 8.47 -28.66 -18.74
N VAL A 4 8.03 -28.12 -17.61
CA VAL A 4 7.75 -26.70 -17.49
C VAL A 4 9.01 -26.05 -16.95
N TYR A 5 9.89 -25.62 -17.87
CA TYR A 5 11.07 -24.83 -17.54
C TYR A 5 10.64 -23.53 -16.86
N ARG A 6 11.14 -23.33 -15.64
CA ARG A 6 10.92 -22.20 -14.74
C ARG A 6 12.23 -22.00 -13.99
N TYR A 7 12.48 -20.79 -13.51
CA TYR A 7 13.58 -20.52 -12.60
C TYR A 7 13.03 -19.89 -11.31
N ILE A 8 13.71 -20.12 -10.19
CA ILE A 8 13.46 -19.54 -8.88
C ILE A 8 14.52 -18.46 -8.63
N VAL A 9 14.08 -17.28 -8.20
CA VAL A 9 14.96 -16.18 -7.79
C VAL A 9 14.82 -15.92 -6.30
N SER A 10 15.93 -15.60 -5.64
CA SER A 10 15.93 -15.21 -4.22
C SER A 10 15.36 -13.80 -4.06
N ASP A 11 14.84 -13.48 -2.88
CA ASP A 11 14.66 -12.09 -2.48
C ASP A 11 16.03 -11.47 -2.19
N CYS A 12 16.17 -10.15 -2.27
CA CYS A 12 17.46 -9.47 -2.22
C CYS A 12 17.82 -9.10 -0.76
N ASP A 13 18.87 -9.61 -0.11
CA ASP A 13 19.95 -10.54 -0.49
C ASP A 13 19.86 -11.82 0.36
N SER A 14 18.86 -12.67 0.08
CA SER A 14 18.43 -13.74 1.00
C SER A 14 19.50 -14.80 1.24
N VAL A 15 20.31 -15.10 0.23
CA VAL A 15 21.38 -16.12 0.36
C VAL A 15 22.49 -15.58 1.28
N GLY A 16 22.83 -14.29 1.15
CA GLY A 16 23.71 -13.60 2.09
C GLY A 16 23.14 -13.57 3.50
N VAL A 17 21.89 -13.14 3.68
CA VAL A 17 21.23 -13.08 5.00
C VAL A 17 21.19 -14.45 5.69
N TYR A 18 20.90 -15.50 4.92
CA TYR A 18 20.85 -16.89 5.37
C TYR A 18 22.20 -17.37 5.97
N TYR A 19 23.33 -16.90 5.44
CA TYR A 19 24.65 -17.15 6.00
C TYR A 19 25.04 -16.12 7.10
N ASP A 20 25.08 -14.84 6.74
CA ASP A 20 25.67 -13.77 7.57
C ASP A 20 24.85 -13.45 8.82
N SER A 21 23.53 -13.57 8.74
CA SER A 21 22.62 -13.15 9.82
C SER A 21 21.87 -14.31 10.48
N GLN A 22 21.51 -15.33 9.72
CA GLN A 22 20.78 -16.49 10.25
C GLN A 22 21.73 -17.62 10.69
N HIS A 23 22.98 -17.61 10.24
CA HIS A 23 24.01 -18.61 10.59
C HIS A 23 23.58 -20.05 10.31
N TYR A 24 22.88 -20.27 9.19
CA TYR A 24 22.38 -21.60 8.87
C TYR A 24 23.50 -22.57 8.43
N THR A 25 24.46 -22.09 7.63
CA THR A 25 25.62 -22.88 7.19
C THR A 25 26.90 -22.44 7.89
N ARG A 26 27.95 -23.27 7.82
CA ARG A 26 29.23 -22.99 8.49
C ARG A 26 30.15 -22.13 7.64
N THR A 27 30.03 -22.24 6.32
CA THR A 27 30.82 -21.47 5.35
C THR A 27 29.90 -20.84 4.30
N PRO A 28 30.34 -19.76 3.62
CA PRO A 28 29.55 -19.16 2.56
C PRO A 28 29.46 -20.08 1.32
N GLU A 29 30.45 -20.95 1.08
CA GLU A 29 30.39 -21.96 0.02
C GLU A 29 29.36 -23.04 0.29
N GLU A 30 29.20 -23.47 1.55
CA GLU A 30 28.09 -24.34 1.97
C GLU A 30 26.75 -23.66 1.72
N ALA A 31 26.61 -22.35 2.00
CA ALA A 31 25.37 -21.63 1.74
C ALA A 31 25.03 -21.56 0.25
N ALA A 32 26.01 -21.25 -0.60
CA ALA A 32 25.81 -21.24 -2.05
C ALA A 32 25.43 -22.63 -2.57
N ALA A 33 26.12 -23.67 -2.09
CA ALA A 33 25.85 -25.06 -2.45
C ALA A 33 24.43 -25.50 -2.04
N ASP A 34 24.04 -25.24 -0.79
CA ASP A 34 22.73 -25.62 -0.27
C ASP A 34 21.60 -24.87 -0.98
N ALA A 35 21.77 -23.58 -1.29
CA ALA A 35 20.80 -22.80 -2.04
C ALA A 35 20.57 -23.36 -3.45
N ILE A 36 21.64 -23.63 -4.21
CA ILE A 36 21.54 -24.20 -5.57
C ILE A 36 20.93 -25.61 -5.52
N LYS A 37 21.35 -26.47 -4.58
CA LYS A 37 20.77 -27.81 -4.41
C LYS A 37 19.30 -27.80 -4.01
N ALA A 38 18.86 -26.77 -3.28
CA ALA A 38 17.46 -26.57 -2.94
C ALA A 38 16.61 -26.13 -4.15
N GLY A 39 17.24 -25.81 -5.29
CA GLY A 39 16.59 -25.42 -6.53
C GLY A 39 16.55 -23.91 -6.76
N LEU A 40 17.38 -23.13 -6.06
CA LEU A 40 17.55 -21.71 -6.39
C LEU A 40 18.36 -21.59 -7.69
N ASP A 41 17.79 -20.92 -8.69
CA ASP A 41 18.41 -20.79 -10.01
C ASP A 41 19.12 -19.43 -10.19
N LEU A 42 18.59 -18.37 -9.58
CA LEU A 42 19.10 -17.00 -9.70
C LEU A 42 19.16 -16.32 -8.33
N ASP A 43 20.25 -15.62 -8.06
CA ASP A 43 20.42 -14.83 -6.85
C ASP A 43 20.14 -13.35 -7.12
N CYS A 44 19.25 -12.74 -6.35
CA CYS A 44 19.14 -11.30 -6.26
C CYS A 44 20.20 -10.74 -5.30
N GLY A 45 21.45 -10.80 -5.74
CA GLY A 45 22.58 -10.45 -4.90
C GLY A 45 23.87 -10.93 -5.53
N PRO A 46 25.02 -10.55 -4.95
CA PRO A 46 26.31 -11.01 -5.44
C PRO A 46 26.69 -12.39 -4.86
N PHE A 47 25.95 -12.93 -3.90
CA PHE A 47 26.39 -14.02 -3.05
C PHE A 47 26.73 -15.29 -3.84
N LEU A 48 25.79 -15.76 -4.68
CA LEU A 48 26.07 -16.92 -5.54
C LEU A 48 27.21 -16.63 -6.53
N ALA A 49 27.27 -15.42 -7.11
CA ALA A 49 28.32 -15.07 -8.05
C ALA A 49 29.73 -15.10 -7.41
N ILE A 50 29.83 -14.78 -6.12
CA ILE A 50 31.10 -14.77 -5.37
C ILE A 50 31.51 -16.18 -4.93
N HIS A 51 30.57 -16.99 -4.40
CA HIS A 51 30.92 -18.20 -3.65
C HIS A 51 30.75 -19.53 -4.44
N THR A 52 30.04 -19.53 -5.56
CA THR A 52 29.72 -20.77 -6.29
C THR A 52 30.94 -21.50 -6.86
N ASP A 53 31.93 -20.77 -7.41
CA ASP A 53 33.16 -21.40 -7.95
C ASP A 53 33.95 -22.13 -6.86
N ALA A 54 34.09 -21.52 -5.69
CA ALA A 54 34.74 -22.14 -4.55
C ALA A 54 33.96 -23.37 -4.05
N ALA A 55 32.62 -23.30 -4.02
CA ALA A 55 31.76 -24.44 -3.67
C ALA A 55 31.94 -25.63 -4.63
N ILE A 56 32.09 -25.38 -5.94
CA ILE A 56 32.39 -26.42 -6.93
C ILE A 56 33.78 -27.01 -6.70
N ARG A 57 34.81 -26.17 -6.49
CA ARG A 57 36.19 -26.63 -6.24
C ARG A 57 36.33 -27.47 -4.97
N GLN A 58 35.50 -27.19 -3.97
CA GLN A 58 35.43 -27.98 -2.73
C GLN A 58 34.58 -29.26 -2.87
N GLY A 59 33.93 -29.48 -4.02
CA GLY A 59 33.05 -30.62 -4.26
C GLY A 59 31.71 -30.55 -3.52
N LEU A 60 31.32 -29.37 -3.04
CA LEU A 60 30.05 -29.16 -2.35
C LEU A 60 28.87 -29.23 -3.33
N ILE A 61 29.05 -28.77 -4.57
CA ILE A 61 28.15 -28.95 -5.71
C ILE A 61 28.95 -29.36 -6.95
N SER A 62 28.27 -29.92 -7.94
CA SER A 62 28.84 -30.21 -9.25
C SER A 62 28.62 -29.03 -10.22
N GLU A 63 29.45 -28.95 -11.26
CA GLU A 63 29.20 -28.03 -12.38
C GLU A 63 27.85 -28.31 -13.06
N ASN A 64 27.39 -29.56 -13.05
CA ASN A 64 26.07 -29.90 -13.57
C ASN A 64 24.92 -29.26 -12.77
N ASP A 65 25.06 -29.11 -11.45
CA ASP A 65 24.04 -28.42 -10.63
C ASP A 65 23.90 -26.95 -11.05
N LEU A 66 25.03 -26.27 -11.28
CA LEU A 66 25.05 -24.91 -11.82
C LEU A 66 24.50 -24.84 -13.26
N ASN A 67 24.87 -25.79 -14.12
CA ASN A 67 24.40 -25.82 -15.50
C ASN A 67 22.89 -26.02 -15.60
N LEU A 68 22.28 -26.77 -14.67
CA LEU A 68 20.83 -26.92 -14.60
C LEU A 68 20.15 -25.59 -14.25
N ALA A 69 20.67 -24.86 -13.25
CA ALA A 69 20.18 -23.53 -12.88
C ALA A 69 20.27 -22.54 -14.05
N LEU A 70 21.42 -22.52 -14.73
CA LEU A 70 21.62 -21.67 -15.91
C LEU A 70 20.71 -22.06 -17.06
N ALA A 71 20.54 -23.36 -17.33
CA ALA A 71 19.66 -23.85 -18.38
C ALA A 71 18.21 -23.43 -18.13
N ASN A 72 17.73 -23.45 -16.88
CA ASN A 72 16.40 -22.97 -16.51
C ASN A 72 16.21 -21.49 -16.83
N LEU A 73 17.18 -20.64 -16.43
CA LEU A 73 17.15 -19.21 -16.70
C LEU A 73 17.16 -18.89 -18.20
N ILE A 74 18.12 -19.45 -18.93
CA ILE A 74 18.29 -19.19 -20.37
C ILE A 74 17.11 -19.74 -21.17
N THR A 75 16.54 -20.88 -20.78
CA THR A 75 15.34 -21.41 -21.44
C THR A 75 14.16 -20.45 -21.31
N VAL A 76 13.99 -19.77 -20.17
CA VAL A 76 12.95 -18.74 -20.02
C VAL A 76 13.25 -17.52 -20.90
N GLN A 77 14.51 -17.07 -20.98
CA GLN A 77 14.90 -15.97 -21.88
C GLN A 77 14.68 -16.31 -23.37
N MET A 78 14.96 -17.54 -23.79
CA MET A 78 14.65 -18.04 -25.13
C MET A 78 13.14 -18.03 -25.39
N ARG A 79 12.32 -18.46 -24.43
CA ARG A 79 10.84 -18.40 -24.56
C ARG A 79 10.29 -16.98 -24.65
N LEU A 80 11.02 -15.98 -24.16
CA LEU A 80 10.70 -14.57 -24.30
C LEU A 80 11.18 -13.97 -25.64
N GLY A 81 11.82 -14.78 -26.49
CA GLY A 81 12.33 -14.37 -27.80
C GLY A 81 13.59 -13.50 -27.74
N MET A 82 14.30 -13.49 -26.60
CA MET A 82 15.51 -12.65 -26.43
C MET A 82 16.67 -13.05 -27.35
N PHE A 83 16.59 -14.24 -27.95
CA PHE A 83 17.60 -14.78 -28.88
C PHE A 83 17.07 -14.93 -30.32
N ASP A 84 15.86 -14.44 -30.61
CA ASP A 84 15.17 -14.65 -31.90
C ASP A 84 15.56 -13.58 -32.96
N GLY A 85 16.72 -12.94 -32.80
CA GLY A 85 17.25 -11.96 -33.74
C GLY A 85 16.71 -10.54 -33.52
N GLU A 86 16.24 -9.90 -34.58
CA GLU A 86 15.86 -8.49 -34.58
C GLU A 86 14.64 -8.24 -33.66
N PRO A 87 14.78 -7.45 -32.57
CA PRO A 87 13.70 -7.26 -31.60
C PRO A 87 12.41 -6.74 -32.22
N SER A 88 12.49 -5.81 -33.18
CA SER A 88 11.33 -5.21 -33.85
C SER A 88 10.48 -6.20 -34.64
N ALA A 89 11.04 -7.36 -35.02
CA ALA A 89 10.33 -8.46 -35.68
C ALA A 89 9.59 -9.38 -34.68
N GLN A 90 9.82 -9.22 -33.38
CA GLN A 90 9.23 -10.05 -32.32
C GLN A 90 7.89 -9.50 -31.80
N GLN A 91 7.11 -10.36 -31.14
CA GLN A 91 5.77 -10.03 -30.64
C GLN A 91 5.69 -8.73 -29.84
N TYR A 92 6.69 -8.44 -29.01
CA TYR A 92 6.74 -7.26 -28.14
C TYR A 92 7.66 -6.15 -28.66
N GLY A 93 8.30 -6.35 -29.82
CA GLY A 93 9.36 -5.50 -30.36
C GLY A 93 8.96 -4.06 -30.69
N ASN A 94 7.66 -3.85 -30.92
CA ASN A 94 7.11 -2.57 -31.35
C ASN A 94 6.56 -1.72 -30.20
N LEU A 95 6.60 -2.24 -28.96
CA LEU A 95 6.25 -1.49 -27.76
C LEU A 95 7.33 -0.45 -27.46
N GLY A 96 6.91 0.77 -27.15
CA GLY A 96 7.81 1.87 -26.83
C GLY A 96 7.15 2.98 -26.02
N PRO A 97 7.78 4.17 -25.96
CA PRO A 97 7.29 5.28 -25.14
C PRO A 97 5.85 5.72 -25.44
N ARG A 98 5.39 5.56 -26.69
CA ARG A 98 4.01 5.89 -27.10
C ARG A 98 2.95 4.96 -26.47
N ASP A 99 3.36 3.77 -26.06
CA ASP A 99 2.50 2.75 -25.46
C ASP A 99 2.46 2.89 -23.92
N VAL A 100 3.32 3.75 -23.36
CA VAL A 100 3.34 4.10 -21.94
C VAL A 100 2.41 5.29 -21.70
N CYS A 101 1.73 5.32 -20.54
CA CYS A 101 0.87 6.46 -20.15
C CYS A 101 -0.29 6.79 -21.10
N THR A 102 -0.76 5.84 -21.93
CA THR A 102 -1.92 6.06 -22.79
C THR A 102 -3.17 6.43 -21.99
N PRO A 103 -4.16 7.13 -22.57
CA PRO A 103 -5.42 7.43 -21.87
C PRO A 103 -6.12 6.17 -21.34
N ALA A 104 -6.02 5.05 -22.05
CA ALA A 104 -6.58 3.77 -21.60
C ALA A 104 -5.89 3.24 -20.33
N HIS A 105 -4.56 3.37 -20.21
CA HIS A 105 -3.83 2.98 -19.00
C HIS A 105 -4.16 3.88 -17.81
N GLN A 106 -4.31 5.20 -18.06
CA GLN A 106 -4.69 6.15 -17.02
C GLN A 106 -6.12 5.90 -16.51
N GLU A 107 -7.07 5.60 -17.41
CA GLU A 107 -8.44 5.25 -17.02
C GLU A 107 -8.48 3.91 -16.27
N LEU A 108 -7.70 2.91 -16.70
CA LEU A 108 -7.60 1.64 -15.97
C LEU A 108 -7.07 1.84 -14.53
N ALA A 109 -6.07 2.70 -14.35
CA ALA A 109 -5.56 3.04 -13.02
C ALA A 109 -6.62 3.75 -12.15
N LEU A 110 -7.38 4.68 -12.75
CA LEU A 110 -8.49 5.36 -12.07
C LEU A 110 -9.60 4.38 -11.69
N GLU A 111 -9.95 3.46 -12.58
CA GLU A 111 -10.99 2.45 -12.34
C GLU A 111 -10.58 1.48 -11.23
N ALA A 112 -9.31 1.04 -11.23
CA ALA A 112 -8.77 0.23 -10.13
C ALA A 112 -8.86 0.96 -8.78
N ALA A 113 -8.56 2.27 -8.75
CA ALA A 113 -8.69 3.08 -7.54
C ALA A 113 -10.16 3.23 -7.10
N ARG A 114 -11.10 3.47 -8.03
CA ARG A 114 -12.54 3.55 -7.75
C ARG A 114 -13.08 2.27 -7.12
N GLN A 115 -12.74 1.12 -7.71
CA GLN A 115 -13.18 -0.19 -7.20
C GLN A 115 -12.47 -0.60 -5.91
N GLY A 116 -11.25 -0.10 -5.69
CA GLY A 116 -10.44 -0.39 -4.50
C GLY A 116 -10.86 0.37 -3.24
N ILE A 117 -11.54 1.51 -3.37
CA ILE A 117 -12.04 2.28 -2.22
C ILE A 117 -13.20 1.54 -1.56
N VAL A 118 -13.13 1.42 -0.23
CA VAL A 118 -14.12 0.69 0.55
C VAL A 118 -14.85 1.60 1.53
N LEU A 119 -16.18 1.50 1.53
CA LEU A 119 -17.05 2.17 2.49
C LEU A 119 -17.18 1.33 3.77
N LEU A 120 -16.59 1.83 4.85
CA LEU A 120 -16.58 1.16 6.17
C LEU A 120 -17.83 1.49 7.00
N GLU A 121 -18.32 2.71 6.88
CA GLU A 121 -19.44 3.23 7.67
C GLU A 121 -20.17 4.29 6.84
N ASN A 122 -21.51 4.29 6.87
CA ASN A 122 -22.35 5.33 6.27
C ASN A 122 -23.64 5.51 7.10
N LYS A 123 -23.60 6.42 8.07
CA LYS A 123 -24.72 6.69 8.97
C LYS A 123 -25.71 7.63 8.31
N GLY A 124 -26.99 7.29 8.40
CA GLY A 124 -28.08 8.13 7.90
C GLY A 124 -28.01 8.42 6.40
N ASN A 125 -27.36 7.56 5.62
CA ASN A 125 -27.11 7.76 4.18
C ASN A 125 -26.43 9.11 3.87
N ALA A 126 -25.44 9.49 4.69
CA ALA A 126 -24.73 10.76 4.53
C ALA A 126 -23.95 10.84 3.20
N LEU A 127 -23.40 9.72 2.74
CA LEU A 127 -22.86 9.60 1.38
C LEU A 127 -23.89 8.99 0.42
N PRO A 128 -23.92 9.45 -0.85
CA PRO A 128 -23.05 10.47 -1.42
C PRO A 128 -23.43 11.92 -1.03
N LEU A 129 -22.43 12.79 -0.93
CA LEU A 129 -22.63 14.22 -0.78
C LEU A 129 -23.21 14.80 -2.07
N SER A 130 -24.18 15.70 -1.94
CA SER A 130 -24.79 16.37 -3.08
C SER A 130 -24.17 17.75 -3.29
N PRO A 131 -23.51 18.04 -4.43
CA PRO A 131 -22.92 19.35 -4.71
C PRO A 131 -23.93 20.52 -4.70
N THR A 132 -25.23 20.23 -4.85
CA THR A 132 -26.28 21.25 -4.78
C THR A 132 -26.61 21.67 -3.35
N ARG A 133 -26.42 20.76 -2.38
CA ARG A 133 -26.68 20.98 -0.94
C ARG A 133 -25.41 21.33 -0.16
N VAL A 134 -24.29 20.71 -0.49
CA VAL A 134 -22.97 20.93 0.11
C VAL A 134 -22.15 21.71 -0.92
N ARG A 135 -22.03 23.02 -0.73
CA ARG A 135 -21.33 23.90 -1.70
C ARG A 135 -19.90 24.18 -1.29
N THR A 136 -19.63 24.10 0.02
CA THR A 136 -18.31 24.34 0.60
C THR A 136 -17.88 23.18 1.49
N VAL A 137 -16.65 22.72 1.31
CA VAL A 137 -16.10 21.61 2.10
C VAL A 137 -14.74 21.97 2.68
N ALA A 138 -14.54 21.71 3.97
CA ALA A 138 -13.20 21.73 4.54
C ALA A 138 -12.50 20.41 4.23
N VAL A 139 -11.34 20.46 3.57
CA VAL A 139 -10.51 19.29 3.28
C VAL A 139 -9.29 19.36 4.19
N ILE A 140 -9.18 18.41 5.13
CA ILE A 140 -8.26 18.51 6.26
C ILE A 140 -7.43 17.25 6.41
N GLY A 141 -6.13 17.38 6.66
CA GLY A 141 -5.29 16.26 7.11
C GLY A 141 -3.94 16.13 6.41
N PRO A 142 -3.01 15.37 6.99
CA PRO A 142 -1.66 15.22 6.43
C PRO A 142 -1.66 14.52 5.07
N ASN A 143 -2.70 13.71 4.77
CA ASN A 143 -2.85 13.03 3.48
C ASN A 143 -3.81 13.76 2.52
N SER A 144 -4.23 14.99 2.83
CA SER A 144 -5.27 15.69 2.06
C SER A 144 -4.79 16.32 0.75
N ASP A 145 -3.50 16.68 0.65
CA ASP A 145 -2.92 17.26 -0.57
C ASP A 145 -1.54 16.64 -0.86
N VAL A 146 -1.54 15.34 -1.10
CA VAL A 146 -0.32 14.54 -1.32
C VAL A 146 -0.35 13.85 -2.69
N THR A 147 0.83 13.58 -3.22
CA THR A 147 1.04 12.82 -4.46
C THR A 147 1.85 11.55 -4.21
N VAL A 148 2.96 11.67 -3.47
CA VAL A 148 3.88 10.57 -3.18
C VAL A 148 3.23 9.51 -2.29
N THR A 149 2.55 9.90 -1.22
CA THR A 149 1.86 8.94 -0.34
C THR A 149 0.85 8.08 -1.11
N MET A 150 0.19 8.62 -2.14
CA MET A 150 -0.84 7.87 -2.88
C MET A 150 -0.27 6.67 -3.63
N ILE A 151 1.01 6.69 -4.03
CA ILE A 151 1.62 5.62 -4.84
C ILE A 151 2.33 4.54 -4.01
N GLY A 152 2.41 4.70 -2.69
CA GLY A 152 2.96 3.68 -1.80
C GLY A 152 4.47 3.47 -1.97
N ASN A 153 4.89 2.20 -1.97
CA ASN A 153 6.27 1.77 -2.23
C ASN A 153 6.38 1.02 -3.58
N TYR A 154 7.60 0.66 -4.00
CA TYR A 154 7.86 -0.03 -5.28
C TYR A 154 7.22 0.67 -6.51
N ALA A 155 7.15 2.00 -6.46
CA ALA A 155 6.51 2.82 -7.50
C ALA A 155 7.54 3.65 -8.27
N GLY A 156 7.36 3.73 -9.59
CA GLY A 156 8.06 4.66 -10.47
C GLY A 156 7.40 6.05 -10.51
N VAL A 157 7.83 6.88 -11.46
CA VAL A 157 7.22 8.20 -11.70
C VAL A 157 5.91 8.02 -12.48
N ALA A 158 4.79 8.39 -11.87
CA ALA A 158 3.50 8.33 -12.54
C ALA A 158 3.35 9.39 -13.65
N CYS A 159 2.44 9.14 -14.59
CA CYS A 159 2.15 10.02 -15.72
C CYS A 159 1.57 11.39 -15.32
N GLY A 160 0.99 11.46 -14.12
CA GLY A 160 0.37 12.66 -13.56
C GLY A 160 -0.35 12.31 -12.27
N TYR A 161 -0.52 13.29 -11.39
CA TYR A 161 -1.16 13.08 -10.09
C TYR A 161 -2.41 13.93 -9.96
N THR A 162 -3.44 13.38 -9.30
CA THR A 162 -4.54 14.17 -8.74
C THR A 162 -4.63 13.91 -7.25
N SER A 163 -4.25 14.89 -6.42
CA SER A 163 -4.34 14.80 -4.96
C SER A 163 -5.80 14.76 -4.49
N PRO A 164 -6.09 14.31 -3.26
CA PRO A 164 -7.46 14.34 -2.73
C PRO A 164 -8.08 15.74 -2.75
N LEU A 165 -7.33 16.77 -2.37
CA LEU A 165 -7.75 18.17 -2.47
C LEU A 165 -8.11 18.56 -3.91
N GLN A 166 -7.26 18.22 -4.88
CA GLN A 166 -7.52 18.49 -6.30
C GLN A 166 -8.74 17.74 -6.83
N GLY A 167 -8.96 16.49 -6.41
CA GLY A 167 -10.13 15.72 -6.79
C GLY A 167 -11.43 16.30 -6.24
N ILE A 168 -11.44 16.65 -4.94
CA ILE A 168 -12.62 17.20 -4.25
C ILE A 168 -12.96 18.60 -4.78
N SER A 169 -11.94 19.43 -5.08
CA SER A 169 -12.15 20.81 -5.56
C SER A 169 -12.80 20.90 -6.95
N ARG A 170 -12.80 19.80 -7.72
CA ARG A 170 -13.56 19.71 -8.98
C ARG A 170 -15.08 19.67 -8.78
N TYR A 171 -15.56 19.26 -7.60
CA TYR A 171 -16.98 19.12 -7.31
C TYR A 171 -17.56 20.34 -6.58
N VAL A 172 -16.80 20.91 -5.63
CA VAL A 172 -17.27 21.94 -4.70
C VAL A 172 -16.13 22.87 -4.30
N LYS A 173 -16.46 24.05 -3.76
CA LYS A 173 -15.44 24.97 -3.24
C LYS A 173 -14.79 24.38 -1.99
N THR A 174 -13.45 24.32 -1.96
CA THR A 174 -12.71 23.75 -0.84
C THR A 174 -12.03 24.81 0.02
N VAL A 175 -11.97 24.55 1.32
CA VAL A 175 -11.08 25.24 2.27
C VAL A 175 -10.11 24.20 2.80
N HIS A 176 -8.83 24.33 2.49
CA HIS A 176 -7.82 23.35 2.85
C HIS A 176 -7.10 23.73 4.15
N GLN A 177 -6.79 22.74 4.99
CA GLN A 177 -5.89 22.87 6.14
C GLN A 177 -5.14 21.55 6.34
N GLU A 178 -3.83 21.59 6.55
CA GLU A 178 -3.06 20.36 6.80
C GLU A 178 -3.46 19.68 8.12
N GLY A 179 -3.70 20.46 9.17
CA GLY A 179 -4.02 19.96 10.52
C GLY A 179 -2.82 19.33 11.25
N CYS A 180 -2.04 18.50 10.56
CA CYS A 180 -0.73 18.00 11.00
C CYS A 180 0.31 18.36 9.93
N ARG A 181 1.54 18.70 10.33
CA ARG A 181 2.64 19.02 9.38
C ARG A 181 3.07 17.84 8.52
N ASP A 182 2.92 16.64 9.06
CA ASP A 182 3.29 15.38 8.43
C ASP A 182 2.36 14.26 8.95
N VAL A 183 2.51 13.06 8.38
CA VAL A 183 1.76 11.88 8.79
C VAL A 183 2.09 11.47 10.22
N ALA A 184 3.34 11.62 10.69
CA ALA A 184 3.70 11.30 12.07
C ALA A 184 2.92 12.15 13.10
N CYS A 185 2.48 13.35 12.71
CA CYS A 185 1.64 14.26 13.49
C CYS A 185 2.14 14.46 14.93
N GLY A 186 3.39 14.89 15.06
CA GLY A 186 4.06 15.09 16.34
C GLY A 186 3.62 16.33 17.15
N GLY A 187 2.66 17.12 16.64
CA GLY A 187 2.21 18.36 17.28
C GLY A 187 0.82 18.81 16.84
N ASN A 188 0.22 19.73 17.61
CA ASN A 188 -1.18 20.18 17.45
C ASN A 188 -1.32 21.66 17.05
N GLN A 189 -0.23 22.29 16.60
CA GLN A 189 -0.19 23.74 16.36
C GLN A 189 -1.16 24.19 15.26
N LEU A 190 -1.49 23.31 14.30
CA LEU A 190 -2.37 23.61 13.18
C LEU A 190 -3.85 23.23 13.44
N PHE A 191 -4.18 22.66 14.62
CA PHE A 191 -5.53 22.15 14.90
C PHE A 191 -6.55 23.29 14.95
N GLY A 192 -6.18 24.46 15.48
CA GLY A 192 -7.07 25.60 15.58
C GLY A 192 -7.57 26.09 14.21
N ALA A 193 -6.70 26.12 13.21
CA ALA A 193 -7.07 26.53 11.85
C ALA A 193 -7.98 25.47 11.18
N ALA A 194 -7.70 24.18 11.40
CA ALA A 194 -8.55 23.08 10.95
C ALA A 194 -9.98 23.14 11.55
N GLU A 195 -10.10 23.41 12.85
CA GLU A 195 -11.41 23.60 13.50
C GLU A 195 -12.17 24.81 12.96
N ILE A 196 -11.48 25.92 12.68
CA ILE A 196 -12.11 27.12 12.11
C ILE A 196 -12.64 26.82 10.70
N ALA A 197 -11.88 26.08 9.88
CA ALA A 197 -12.31 25.67 8.55
C ALA A 197 -13.57 24.78 8.61
N SER A 198 -13.61 23.80 9.53
CA SER A 198 -14.78 22.90 9.67
C SER A 198 -16.04 23.60 10.20
N ARG A 199 -15.89 24.68 10.97
CA ARG A 199 -17.03 25.54 11.40
C ARG A 199 -17.64 26.35 10.26
N ARG A 200 -16.84 26.70 9.25
CA ARG A 200 -17.20 27.65 8.19
C ARG A 200 -17.67 26.99 6.89
N THR A 201 -17.69 25.66 6.83
CA THR A 201 -18.02 24.88 5.63
C THR A 201 -19.26 24.02 5.85
N ASP A 202 -19.91 23.59 4.76
CA ASP A 202 -21.16 22.82 4.81
C ASP A 202 -20.91 21.35 5.17
N ALA A 203 -19.73 20.82 4.87
CA ALA A 203 -19.25 19.51 5.29
C ALA A 203 -17.74 19.51 5.49
N THR A 204 -17.20 18.47 6.14
CA THR A 204 -15.76 18.32 6.35
C THR A 204 -15.29 16.94 5.92
N ILE A 205 -14.23 16.90 5.13
CA ILE A 205 -13.54 15.67 4.71
C ILE A 205 -12.17 15.65 5.39
N LEU A 206 -11.97 14.68 6.27
CA LEU A 206 -10.70 14.40 6.94
C LEU A 206 -9.96 13.32 6.17
N VAL A 207 -8.75 13.60 5.67
CA VAL A 207 -7.89 12.63 4.98
C VAL A 207 -6.68 12.32 5.87
N MET A 208 -6.81 11.21 6.59
CA MET A 208 -5.86 10.71 7.59
C MET A 208 -5.20 9.44 7.09
N GLY A 209 -4.26 8.91 7.88
CA GLY A 209 -3.75 7.56 7.66
C GLY A 209 -2.26 7.46 7.86
N LEU A 210 -1.61 6.69 6.99
CA LEU A 210 -0.21 6.30 7.04
C LEU A 210 0.51 6.72 5.76
N ASP A 211 1.83 6.57 5.78
CA ASP A 211 2.73 6.66 4.64
C ASP A 211 3.97 5.78 4.91
N GLN A 212 4.96 5.84 4.02
CA GLN A 212 6.20 5.08 4.11
C GLN A 212 7.12 5.53 5.26
N SER A 213 6.84 6.67 5.90
CA SER A 213 7.51 7.04 7.15
C SER A 213 6.98 6.26 8.36
N ILE A 214 5.86 5.55 8.21
CA ILE A 214 5.22 4.76 9.28
C ILE A 214 5.26 3.26 8.97
N GLU A 215 5.00 2.85 7.73
CA GLU A 215 5.01 1.45 7.28
C GLU A 215 5.84 1.28 6.00
N ALA A 216 6.95 0.55 6.09
CA ALA A 216 7.85 0.30 4.96
C ALA A 216 8.63 -1.00 5.15
N GLU A 217 9.37 -1.40 4.11
CA GLU A 217 10.39 -2.44 4.23
C GLU A 217 11.38 -2.06 5.34
N THR A 218 11.79 -3.03 6.16
CA THR A 218 12.58 -2.84 7.39
C THR A 218 11.91 -2.00 8.50
N ARG A 219 10.66 -1.60 8.32
CA ARG A 219 9.93 -0.72 9.25
C ARG A 219 8.51 -1.21 9.50
N ASP A 220 8.42 -2.19 10.39
CA ASP A 220 7.13 -2.61 10.93
C ASP A 220 6.53 -1.53 11.84
N ARG A 221 5.21 -1.45 11.82
CA ARG A 221 4.47 -0.58 12.75
C ARG A 221 4.49 -1.16 14.16
N VAL A 222 4.61 -0.27 15.14
CA VAL A 222 4.50 -0.61 16.57
C VAL A 222 3.05 -0.72 17.07
N GLY A 223 2.06 -0.39 16.23
CA GLY A 223 0.64 -0.44 16.57
C GLY A 223 -0.26 -0.24 15.35
N LEU A 224 -1.57 -0.44 15.57
CA LEU A 224 -2.60 -0.29 14.54
C LEU A 224 -3.39 1.01 14.67
N LEU A 225 -2.98 1.93 15.54
CA LEU A 225 -3.63 3.24 15.69
C LEU A 225 -3.15 4.19 14.58
N LEU A 226 -3.88 5.30 14.39
CA LEU A 226 -3.33 6.42 13.64
C LEU A 226 -2.10 6.97 14.38
N PRO A 227 -1.05 7.39 13.66
CA PRO A 227 0.18 7.90 14.26
C PRO A 227 -0.04 9.27 14.92
N GLY A 228 0.77 9.53 15.95
CA GLY A 228 0.80 10.78 16.69
C GLY A 228 -0.58 11.28 17.13
N LEU A 229 -0.85 12.56 16.87
CA LEU A 229 -2.06 13.25 17.31
C LEU A 229 -3.18 13.25 16.27
N GLN A 230 -3.12 12.43 15.21
CA GLN A 230 -4.16 12.39 14.18
C GLN A 230 -5.55 12.04 14.76
N GLN A 231 -5.65 11.13 15.75
CA GLN A 231 -6.94 10.83 16.40
C GLN A 231 -7.51 12.03 17.17
N GLU A 232 -6.65 12.84 17.79
CA GLU A 232 -7.05 14.07 18.46
C GLU A 232 -7.54 15.11 17.44
N LEU A 233 -6.81 15.29 16.32
CA LEU A 233 -7.23 16.16 15.22
C LEU A 233 -8.63 15.79 14.73
N VAL A 234 -8.86 14.51 14.43
CA VAL A 234 -10.17 14.01 13.99
C VAL A 234 -11.25 14.34 15.01
N SER A 235 -11.02 14.05 16.28
CA SER A 235 -12.00 14.28 17.36
C SER A 235 -12.32 15.77 17.55
N ARG A 236 -11.31 16.63 17.51
CA ARG A 236 -11.48 18.08 17.69
C ARG A 236 -12.17 18.72 16.49
N VAL A 237 -11.77 18.36 15.28
CA VAL A 237 -12.40 18.85 14.06
C VAL A 237 -13.84 18.37 13.97
N ALA A 238 -14.12 17.10 14.31
CA ALA A 238 -15.48 16.58 14.28
C ALA A 238 -16.41 17.28 15.29
N ARG A 239 -15.91 17.57 16.49
CA ARG A 239 -16.64 18.36 17.49
C ARG A 239 -16.93 19.78 17.02
N ALA A 240 -15.97 20.41 16.33
CA ALA A 240 -16.10 21.76 15.82
C ALA A 240 -16.95 21.85 14.54
N ALA A 241 -17.07 20.75 13.78
CA ALA A 241 -17.69 20.77 12.45
C ALA A 241 -19.16 21.18 12.49
N ARG A 242 -19.51 22.11 11.60
CA ARG A 242 -20.90 22.56 11.40
C ARG A 242 -21.75 21.46 10.81
N GLY A 243 -21.25 20.81 9.76
CA GLY A 243 -21.94 19.78 8.99
C GLY A 243 -21.44 18.35 9.24
N PRO A 244 -21.82 17.40 8.36
CA PRO A 244 -21.35 16.02 8.43
C PRO A 244 -19.84 15.94 8.21
N VAL A 245 -19.22 14.97 8.88
CA VAL A 245 -17.80 14.65 8.73
C VAL A 245 -17.65 13.32 8.02
N VAL A 246 -16.80 13.31 6.99
CA VAL A 246 -16.36 12.12 6.25
C VAL A 246 -14.90 11.89 6.58
N LEU A 247 -14.56 10.71 7.09
CA LEU A 247 -13.18 10.30 7.38
C LEU A 247 -12.67 9.37 6.29
N VAL A 248 -11.60 9.76 5.61
CA VAL A 248 -10.88 8.97 4.61
C VAL A 248 -9.57 8.50 5.23
N ILE A 249 -9.34 7.19 5.25
CA ILE A 249 -8.11 6.55 5.71
C ILE A 249 -7.31 6.08 4.49
N MET A 250 -6.17 6.73 4.25
CA MET A 250 -5.17 6.28 3.28
C MET A 250 -4.09 5.49 4.01
N SER A 251 -4.04 4.18 3.79
CA SER A 251 -3.05 3.30 4.41
C SER A 251 -3.00 1.96 3.68
N GLY A 252 -1.84 1.32 3.62
CA GLY A 252 -1.73 -0.07 3.20
C GLY A 252 -2.16 -1.00 4.33
N GLY A 253 -1.54 -0.84 5.50
CA GLY A 253 -1.89 -1.61 6.69
C GLY A 253 -3.23 -1.19 7.31
N PRO A 254 -3.89 -2.09 8.07
CA PRO A 254 -5.14 -1.76 8.75
C PRO A 254 -4.91 -0.75 9.88
N VAL A 255 -5.87 0.15 10.05
CA VAL A 255 -5.92 1.16 11.12
C VAL A 255 -7.19 0.97 11.95
N ASP A 256 -7.07 1.04 13.28
CA ASP A 256 -8.22 1.00 14.19
C ASP A 256 -8.99 2.32 14.15
N VAL A 257 -10.16 2.27 13.51
CA VAL A 257 -11.11 3.38 13.39
C VAL A 257 -12.25 3.32 14.40
N SER A 258 -12.16 2.48 15.44
CA SER A 258 -13.23 2.32 16.44
C SER A 258 -13.57 3.63 17.17
N PHE A 259 -12.57 4.51 17.36
CA PHE A 259 -12.77 5.83 17.96
C PHE A 259 -13.70 6.72 17.10
N ALA A 260 -13.60 6.60 15.77
CA ALA A 260 -14.40 7.37 14.82
C ALA A 260 -15.77 6.73 14.56
N LYS A 261 -15.82 5.39 14.56
CA LYS A 261 -17.07 4.64 14.31
C LYS A 261 -18.19 5.01 15.26
N ASN A 262 -17.88 5.28 16.53
CA ASN A 262 -18.89 5.60 17.54
C ASN A 262 -19.17 7.11 17.68
N ASP A 263 -18.45 7.97 16.96
CA ASP A 263 -18.67 9.42 17.00
C ASP A 263 -19.90 9.79 16.15
N PRO A 264 -20.92 10.47 16.70
CA PRO A 264 -22.12 10.83 15.94
C PRO A 264 -21.87 11.90 14.86
N LYS A 265 -20.79 12.69 14.95
CA LYS A 265 -20.42 13.68 13.92
C LYS A 265 -19.73 13.05 12.72
N ILE A 266 -19.09 11.90 12.91
CA ILE A 266 -18.45 11.14 11.84
C ILE A 266 -19.51 10.25 11.19
N THR A 267 -20.01 10.75 10.07
CA THR A 267 -21.14 10.18 9.34
C THR A 267 -20.74 9.14 8.32
N ALA A 268 -19.51 9.21 7.80
CA ALA A 268 -18.98 8.20 6.89
C ALA A 268 -17.50 7.96 7.11
N ILE A 269 -17.07 6.71 6.87
CA ILE A 269 -15.66 6.31 6.93
C ILE A 269 -15.32 5.53 5.65
N LEU A 270 -14.29 5.98 4.93
CA LEU A 270 -13.74 5.35 3.73
C LEU A 270 -12.32 4.84 4.01
N TRP A 271 -11.98 3.68 3.49
CA TRP A 271 -10.59 3.24 3.36
C TRP A 271 -10.20 3.27 1.88
N ALA A 272 -9.10 3.97 1.58
CA ALA A 272 -8.67 4.25 0.21
C ALA A 272 -7.37 3.54 -0.20
N GLY A 273 -6.76 2.74 0.69
CA GLY A 273 -5.47 2.13 0.41
C GLY A 273 -4.38 3.18 0.12
N TYR A 274 -3.50 2.83 -0.82
CA TYR A 274 -2.68 3.78 -1.58
C TYR A 274 -3.26 3.88 -3.01
N PRO A 275 -4.10 4.88 -3.30
CA PRO A 275 -5.00 4.85 -4.47
C PRO A 275 -4.34 5.26 -5.80
N GLY A 276 -3.01 5.34 -5.83
CA GLY A 276 -2.23 5.58 -7.05
C GLY A 276 -2.40 6.98 -7.64
N GLN A 277 -2.02 7.10 -8.90
CA GLN A 277 -1.85 8.38 -9.61
C GLN A 277 -3.13 9.23 -9.69
N ALA A 278 -4.30 8.58 -9.83
CA ALA A 278 -5.59 9.25 -9.95
C ALA A 278 -6.42 9.17 -8.65
N GLY A 279 -5.79 8.83 -7.53
CA GLY A 279 -6.47 8.49 -6.30
C GLY A 279 -7.37 9.58 -5.73
N GLY A 280 -6.98 10.85 -5.84
CA GLY A 280 -7.83 11.97 -5.46
C GLY A 280 -9.12 12.07 -6.27
N THR A 281 -9.07 11.75 -7.57
CA THR A 281 -10.27 11.67 -8.42
C THR A 281 -11.18 10.55 -7.94
N ALA A 282 -10.62 9.36 -7.67
CA ALA A 282 -11.40 8.21 -7.19
C ALA A 282 -12.08 8.48 -5.83
N ILE A 283 -11.34 9.08 -4.87
CA ILE A 283 -11.89 9.47 -3.57
C ILE A 283 -13.07 10.44 -3.75
N ALA A 284 -12.90 11.47 -4.60
CA ALA A 284 -13.96 12.43 -4.86
C ALA A 284 -15.16 11.78 -5.55
N ASP A 285 -14.94 10.92 -6.55
CA ASP A 285 -16.00 10.21 -7.28
C ASP A 285 -16.87 9.35 -6.35
N VAL A 286 -16.28 8.70 -5.34
CA VAL A 286 -17.03 7.95 -4.32
C VAL A 286 -17.79 8.88 -3.38
N ILE A 287 -17.15 9.93 -2.88
CA ILE A 287 -17.79 10.88 -1.95
C ILE A 287 -19.00 11.58 -2.58
N PHE A 288 -18.92 11.94 -3.86
CA PHE A 288 -19.98 12.64 -4.58
C PHE A 288 -20.89 11.72 -5.42
N GLY A 289 -20.73 10.40 -5.31
CA GLY A 289 -21.66 9.43 -5.87
C GLY A 289 -21.57 9.23 -7.39
N ARG A 290 -20.43 9.59 -8.00
CA ARG A 290 -20.14 9.24 -9.40
C ARG A 290 -19.83 7.76 -9.56
N THR A 291 -19.29 7.12 -8.53
CA THR A 291 -19.02 5.67 -8.49
C THR A 291 -19.46 5.08 -7.15
N ASN A 292 -20.01 3.86 -7.16
CA ASN A 292 -20.31 3.12 -5.95
C ASN A 292 -19.03 2.49 -5.37
N PRO A 293 -18.80 2.56 -4.05
CA PRO A 293 -17.61 1.99 -3.42
C PRO A 293 -17.62 0.46 -3.47
N GLY A 294 -16.43 -0.14 -3.47
CA GLY A 294 -16.22 -1.58 -3.41
C GLY A 294 -16.49 -2.18 -2.02
N THR A 295 -16.47 -3.51 -1.95
CA THR A 295 -16.58 -4.30 -0.70
C THR A 295 -15.21 -4.84 -0.27
N LEU A 296 -14.93 -4.86 1.02
CA LEU A 296 -13.62 -5.27 1.58
C LEU A 296 -13.30 -6.75 1.30
N LYS A 297 -12.05 -7.02 0.87
CA LYS A 297 -11.49 -8.38 0.72
C LYS A 297 -10.54 -8.81 1.87
N PHE A 298 -10.28 -7.91 2.83
CA PHE A 298 -9.46 -8.15 4.03
C PHE A 298 -10.26 -7.92 5.33
N PHE A 299 -9.87 -8.55 6.44
CA PHE A 299 -10.53 -8.34 7.74
C PHE A 299 -9.84 -7.22 8.53
N PHE A 300 -10.59 -6.16 8.87
CA PHE A 300 -10.16 -5.21 9.90
C PHE A 300 -10.33 -5.84 11.29
N PHE A 301 -9.25 -5.97 12.05
CA PHE A 301 -9.31 -6.42 13.44
C PHE A 301 -9.79 -5.29 14.36
N SER A 302 -10.94 -5.46 15.01
CA SER A 302 -11.33 -4.64 16.17
C SER A 302 -10.90 -5.35 17.46
N PHE A 303 -10.10 -4.68 18.30
CA PHE A 303 -9.55 -5.28 19.52
C PHE A 303 -10.48 -5.23 20.73
N THR A 304 -11.66 -4.60 20.62
CA THR A 304 -12.64 -4.58 21.73
C THR A 304 -13.10 -5.97 22.16
N LYS A 305 -12.94 -7.01 21.30
CA LYS A 305 -13.24 -8.42 21.64
C LYS A 305 -12.04 -9.28 22.06
N LYS A 306 -10.78 -8.81 22.04
CA LYS A 306 -9.63 -9.70 22.27
C LYS A 306 -9.37 -10.05 23.74
N LYS A 307 -9.99 -9.33 24.70
CA LYS A 307 -9.87 -9.67 26.13
C LYS A 307 -10.64 -10.95 26.52
N GLU A 308 -11.67 -11.37 25.78
CA GLU A 308 -12.41 -12.60 26.10
C GLU A 308 -11.74 -13.87 25.54
N ASN A 309 -11.14 -13.81 24.35
CA ASN A 309 -10.55 -15.01 23.73
C ASN A 309 -9.18 -15.41 24.29
N LYS A 310 -8.45 -14.51 24.96
CA LYS A 310 -7.24 -14.90 25.72
C LYS A 310 -7.54 -15.60 27.05
N LYS A 311 -8.75 -15.46 27.60
CA LYS A 311 -9.16 -16.19 28.82
C LYS A 311 -9.61 -17.62 28.53
N LYS A 312 -10.30 -17.87 27.41
CA LYS A 312 -10.74 -19.23 27.04
C LYS A 312 -9.61 -20.18 26.62
N LEU A 313 -8.50 -19.68 26.07
CA LEU A 313 -7.34 -20.54 25.77
C LEU A 313 -6.44 -20.85 26.99
N LYS A 314 -6.57 -20.12 28.10
CA LYS A 314 -5.80 -20.39 29.32
C LYS A 314 -6.48 -21.36 30.30
N SER A 315 -7.76 -21.67 30.11
CA SER A 315 -8.50 -22.59 31.00
C SER A 315 -8.55 -24.04 30.53
N SER A 316 -8.06 -24.38 29.33
CA SER A 316 -8.11 -25.75 28.79
C SER A 316 -6.80 -26.54 28.89
N ASN A 317 -5.72 -25.97 29.44
CA ASN A 317 -4.44 -26.65 29.64
C ASN A 317 -4.07 -26.87 31.12
N LYS A 318 -5.06 -27.13 31.97
CA LYS A 318 -4.86 -27.69 33.30
C LYS A 318 -5.99 -28.66 33.62
N SER A 319 -5.75 -29.94 33.34
CA SER A 319 -6.14 -31.10 34.15
C SER A 319 -5.61 -32.35 33.44
N ILE A 320 -4.76 -33.07 34.19
CA ILE A 320 -4.34 -34.48 34.14
C ILE A 320 -4.89 -35.32 32.98
#